data_AF-A0A9N9HUF3-F1
#
_entry.id   AF-A0A9N9HUF3-F1
#
_cell.length_a   1.000
_cell.length_b   1.000
_cell.length_c   1.000
_cell.angle_alpha   90.00
_cell.angle_beta   90.00
_cell.angle_gamma   90.00
#
_symmetry.space_group_name_H-M   'P 1'
#
loop_
_entity.id
_entity.type
_entity.pdbx_description
1 polymer ?
#
loop_
_entity_poly.entity_id
_entity_poly.type
_entity_poly.pdbx_seq_one_letter_code
_entity_poly.pdbx_strand_id
1 'polypeptide(L)'
;MFSFRPVRVTTRYARLFPRSKVPFALSNTSTALPDVLIINKIHPQIDLPRLLSLTSKVPAEKTTPFSTKLRNFISGSFGIIAGLFLFEYYFDSRASIHKYVIMPILRTVVDPEHSHNLAVWVAKWRLTPKDKIPDDEKLSVKVFRKKITNPVGLAAGFDKNGEAIDSLFDLGFGYVEIGSVTPEPQ
;
A
#
# COMPACT_ATOMS: atom_id res chain seq x y z
N MET A 1 4.37 4.45 -39.61
CA MET A 1 3.31 3.45 -39.87
C MET A 1 3.76 2.12 -39.27
N PHE A 2 3.50 1.90 -37.98
CA PHE A 2 3.77 0.63 -37.30
C PHE A 2 2.51 0.25 -36.52
N SER A 3 1.94 -0.89 -36.92
CA SER A 3 0.64 -1.41 -36.52
C SER A 3 0.76 -2.13 -35.17
N PHE A 4 0.05 -1.63 -34.16
CA PHE A 4 -0.17 -2.33 -32.90
C PHE A 4 -1.27 -3.39 -33.10
N ARG A 5 -0.94 -4.67 -32.86
CA ARG A 5 -1.94 -5.75 -32.70
C ARG A 5 -2.09 -6.06 -31.20
N PRO A 6 -3.31 -6.02 -30.63
CA PRO A 6 -3.52 -6.40 -29.24
C PRO A 6 -3.52 -7.92 -29.06
N VAL A 7 -2.74 -8.40 -28.08
CA VAL A 7 -2.71 -9.79 -27.62
C VAL A 7 -3.94 -10.03 -26.73
N ARG A 8 -4.78 -10.98 -27.15
CA ARG A 8 -6.04 -11.37 -26.50
C ARG A 8 -5.75 -12.56 -25.58
N VAL A 9 -5.78 -12.37 -24.26
CA VAL A 9 -5.64 -13.47 -23.29
C VAL A 9 -7.02 -14.09 -23.05
N THR A 10 -7.21 -15.32 -23.53
CA THR A 10 -8.44 -16.10 -23.35
C THR A 10 -8.33 -17.00 -22.12
N THR A 11 -9.22 -16.83 -21.15
CA THR A 11 -9.40 -17.73 -20.02
C THR A 11 -10.03 -19.04 -20.50
N ARG A 12 -9.28 -20.15 -20.43
CA ARG A 12 -9.83 -21.51 -20.49
C ARG A 12 -9.12 -22.35 -19.44
N TYR A 13 -9.84 -22.76 -18.39
CA TYR A 13 -9.51 -23.97 -17.66
C TYR A 13 -10.67 -24.95 -17.76
N ALA A 14 -10.35 -26.07 -18.40
CA ALA A 14 -11.27 -27.11 -18.78
C ALA A 14 -11.58 -28.04 -17.62
N ARG A 15 -12.85 -28.42 -17.58
CA ARG A 15 -13.52 -29.41 -16.74
C ARG A 15 -13.05 -30.81 -17.16
N LEU A 16 -12.41 -31.56 -16.25
CA LEU A 16 -12.08 -32.98 -16.46
C LEU A 16 -13.05 -33.85 -15.65
N PHE A 17 -13.90 -34.59 -16.38
CA PHE A 17 -14.64 -35.77 -15.90
C PHE A 17 -13.78 -37.02 -16.18
N PRO A 18 -14.00 -38.12 -15.45
CA PRO A 18 -14.68 -39.24 -16.12
C PRO A 18 -15.78 -39.89 -15.27
N ARG A 19 -16.97 -40.00 -15.86
CA ARG A 19 -18.06 -40.88 -15.43
C ARG A 19 -17.72 -42.32 -15.83
N SER A 20 -17.70 -43.24 -14.88
CA SER A 20 -17.72 -44.68 -15.13
C SER A 20 -19.17 -45.17 -15.27
N LYS A 21 -19.37 -46.03 -16.26
CA LYS A 21 -20.64 -46.66 -16.67
C LYS A 21 -20.94 -47.87 -15.80
N VAL A 22 -22.21 -48.07 -15.42
CA VAL A 22 -22.86 -49.40 -15.28
C VAL A 22 -24.40 -49.21 -15.33
N PRO A 23 -25.18 -50.23 -15.73
CA PRO A 23 -26.26 -50.04 -16.69
C PRO A 23 -27.67 -50.11 -16.10
N PHE A 24 -28.57 -49.60 -16.94
CA PHE A 24 -30.01 -49.80 -17.00
C PHE A 24 -30.46 -51.26 -16.77
N ALA A 25 -31.38 -51.45 -15.82
CA ALA A 25 -32.32 -52.57 -15.81
C ALA A 25 -33.61 -52.13 -15.10
N LEU A 26 -34.65 -51.88 -15.90
CA LEU A 26 -36.04 -51.83 -15.45
C LEU A 26 -36.57 -53.27 -15.43
N SER A 27 -37.04 -53.73 -14.28
CA SER A 27 -38.02 -54.82 -14.23
C SER A 27 -38.90 -54.64 -13.00
N ASN A 28 -40.15 -54.25 -13.28
CA ASN A 28 -41.27 -54.32 -12.36
C ASN A 28 -41.53 -55.77 -11.97
N THR A 29 -41.46 -56.07 -10.69
CA THR A 29 -42.20 -57.21 -10.12
C THR A 29 -42.78 -56.79 -8.78
N SER A 30 -44.10 -56.65 -8.78
CA SER A 30 -44.98 -56.60 -7.62
C SER A 30 -44.75 -57.84 -6.75
N THR A 31 -44.32 -57.63 -5.50
CA THR A 31 -44.48 -58.59 -4.42
C THR A 31 -44.58 -57.85 -3.08
N ALA A 32 -45.81 -57.85 -2.56
CA ALA A 32 -46.24 -57.81 -1.16
C ALA A 32 -45.28 -57.25 -0.07
N LEU A 33 -45.76 -56.21 0.62
CA LEU A 33 -45.43 -55.91 2.02
C LEU A 33 -45.65 -57.15 2.91
N PRO A 34 -44.81 -57.36 3.93
CA PRO A 34 -45.23 -56.90 5.25
C PRO A 34 -44.10 -56.28 6.09
N ASP A 35 -44.51 -55.70 7.21
CA ASP A 35 -43.69 -55.37 8.38
C ASP A 35 -43.00 -54.00 8.40
N VAL A 36 -43.84 -52.97 8.21
CA VAL A 36 -43.76 -51.76 9.04
C VAL A 36 -44.16 -52.15 10.47
N LEU A 37 -43.25 -52.73 11.23
CA LEU A 37 -43.28 -52.74 12.69
C LEU A 37 -41.92 -53.27 13.18
N ILE A 38 -41.38 -52.69 14.24
CA ILE A 38 -40.18 -53.16 14.97
C ILE A 38 -38.81 -52.71 14.41
N ILE A 39 -38.59 -51.41 14.17
CA ILE A 39 -37.33 -50.72 14.58
C ILE A 39 -37.65 -49.27 14.99
N ASN A 40 -38.64 -49.07 15.85
CA ASN A 40 -38.88 -47.76 16.47
C ASN A 40 -39.06 -47.89 17.98
N LYS A 41 -38.15 -48.63 18.63
CA LYS A 41 -38.18 -48.82 20.08
C LYS A 41 -36.80 -49.01 20.71
N ILE A 42 -35.83 -48.21 20.30
CA ILE A 42 -34.69 -47.84 21.16
C ILE A 42 -34.36 -46.38 20.88
N HIS A 43 -35.20 -45.46 21.37
CA HIS A 43 -34.73 -44.12 21.67
C HIS A 43 -34.05 -44.24 23.05
N PRO A 44 -32.72 -44.13 23.17
CA PRO A 44 -32.16 -43.85 24.48
C PRO A 44 -32.81 -42.53 24.92
N GLN A 45 -33.55 -42.56 26.02
CA GLN A 45 -34.00 -41.33 26.67
C GLN A 45 -32.71 -40.59 27.05
N ILE A 46 -32.33 -39.63 26.23
CA ILE A 46 -31.23 -38.73 26.53
C ILE A 46 -31.72 -37.94 27.74
N ASP A 47 -31.22 -38.26 28.93
CA ASP A 47 -31.46 -37.51 30.16
C ASP A 47 -30.88 -36.10 29.98
N LEU A 48 -31.65 -35.24 29.33
CA LEU A 48 -31.37 -33.83 29.08
C LEU A 48 -30.94 -33.07 30.35
N PRO A 49 -31.50 -33.30 31.56
CA PRO A 49 -31.03 -32.63 32.78
C PRO A 49 -29.64 -33.12 33.25
N ARG A 50 -29.26 -34.35 32.90
CA ARG A 50 -27.94 -34.92 33.23
C ARG A 50 -26.86 -34.41 32.28
N LEU A 51 -27.20 -34.18 31.01
CA LEU A 51 -26.33 -33.49 30.07
C LEU A 51 -26.17 -32.00 30.41
N LEU A 52 -27.24 -31.30 30.79
CA LEU A 52 -27.14 -29.90 31.20
C LEU A 52 -26.27 -29.68 32.45
N SER A 53 -26.26 -30.63 33.38
CA SER A 53 -25.40 -30.58 34.57
C SER A 53 -23.94 -30.96 34.30
N LEU A 54 -23.67 -31.72 33.23
CA LEU A 54 -22.32 -31.98 32.72
C LEU A 54 -21.78 -30.79 31.89
N THR A 55 -22.65 -30.08 31.16
CA THR A 55 -22.27 -28.90 30.39
C THR A 55 -22.05 -27.66 31.26
N SER A 56 -22.75 -27.54 32.40
CA SER A 56 -22.54 -26.40 33.33
C SER A 56 -21.22 -26.45 34.08
N LYS A 57 -20.56 -27.61 34.08
CA LYS A 57 -19.26 -27.83 34.72
C LYS A 57 -18.07 -27.70 33.77
N VAL A 58 -18.32 -27.33 32.51
CA VAL A 58 -17.26 -26.89 31.60
C VAL A 58 -16.89 -25.47 32.01
N PRO A 59 -15.70 -25.23 32.60
CA PRO A 59 -15.28 -23.88 32.90
C PRO A 59 -15.29 -23.09 31.59
N ALA A 60 -16.08 -22.01 31.54
CA ALA A 60 -16.12 -21.13 30.38
C ALA A 60 -14.68 -20.76 30.02
N GLU A 61 -14.24 -21.20 28.84
CA GLU A 61 -12.92 -20.86 28.32
C GLU A 61 -12.87 -19.33 28.24
N LYS A 62 -12.12 -18.72 29.16
CA LYS A 62 -11.87 -17.29 29.13
C LYS A 62 -11.06 -17.04 27.87
N THR A 63 -11.73 -16.69 26.77
CA THR A 63 -11.11 -16.04 25.62
C THR A 63 -10.63 -14.67 26.10
N THR A 64 -9.53 -14.67 26.85
CA THR A 64 -8.79 -13.45 27.12
C THR A 64 -8.42 -12.87 25.75
N PRO A 65 -8.52 -11.56 25.53
CA PRO A 65 -8.33 -10.96 24.22
C PRO A 65 -6.83 -10.98 23.85
N PHE A 66 -6.31 -12.15 23.50
CA PHE A 66 -4.95 -12.36 23.02
C PHE A 66 -4.69 -11.51 21.75
N SER A 67 -5.75 -11.28 20.97
CA SER A 67 -5.74 -10.42 19.78
C SER A 67 -5.39 -8.95 20.09
N THR A 68 -5.80 -8.39 21.23
CA THR A 68 -5.60 -6.95 21.48
C THR A 68 -4.15 -6.64 21.85
N LYS A 69 -3.48 -7.50 22.62
CA LYS A 69 -2.04 -7.33 22.92
C LYS A 69 -1.18 -7.47 21.67
N LEU A 70 -1.49 -8.46 20.82
CA LEU A 70 -0.79 -8.67 19.56
C LEU A 70 -1.07 -7.54 18.55
N ARG A 71 -2.31 -7.07 18.42
CA ARG A 71 -2.67 -5.93 17.56
C ARG A 71 -1.94 -4.67 17.97
N ASN A 72 -1.89 -4.38 19.27
CA ASN A 72 -1.19 -3.22 19.80
C ASN A 72 0.33 -3.33 19.60
N PHE A 73 0.89 -4.54 19.70
CA PHE A 73 2.30 -4.80 19.38
C PHE A 73 2.59 -4.55 17.90
N ILE A 74 1.78 -5.12 17.00
CA ILE A 74 1.92 -4.93 15.54
C ILE A 74 1.78 -3.45 15.16
N SER A 75 0.77 -2.76 15.68
CA SER A 75 0.58 -1.33 15.40
C SER A 75 1.73 -0.49 15.97
N GLY A 76 2.24 -0.85 17.15
CA GLY A 76 3.40 -0.18 17.76
C GLY A 76 4.67 -0.36 16.93
N SER A 77 4.98 -1.60 16.54
CA SER A 77 6.13 -1.91 15.68
C SER A 77 6.02 -1.21 14.33
N PHE A 78 4.83 -1.19 13.72
CA PHE A 78 4.59 -0.48 12.46
C PHE A 78 4.82 1.03 12.62
N GLY A 79 4.34 1.64 13.71
CA GLY A 79 4.56 3.05 14.00
C GLY A 79 6.04 3.40 14.17
N ILE A 80 6.82 2.56 14.86
CA ILE A 80 8.27 2.76 15.02
C ILE A 80 8.98 2.65 13.68
N ILE A 81 8.68 1.60 12.89
CA ILE A 81 9.29 1.41 11.57
C ILE A 81 8.94 2.58 10.64
N ALA A 82 7.68 2.99 10.61
CA ALA A 82 7.23 4.13 9.81
C ALA A 82 7.90 5.43 10.25
N GLY A 83 8.07 5.64 11.56
CA GLY A 83 8.77 6.80 12.12
C GLY A 83 10.25 6.83 11.73
N LEU A 84 10.96 5.71 11.87
CA LEU A 84 12.36 5.58 11.46
C LEU A 84 12.53 5.75 9.95
N PHE A 85 11.63 5.17 9.16
CA PHE A 85 11.63 5.32 7.71
C PHE A 85 11.38 6.77 7.28
N LEU A 86 10.44 7.46 7.92
CA LEU A 86 10.17 8.88 7.67
C LEU A 86 11.35 9.77 8.09
N PHE A 87 12.00 9.43 9.22
CA PHE A 87 13.20 10.11 9.68
C PHE A 87 14.33 9.97 8.65
N GLU A 88 14.61 8.75 8.19
CA GLU A 88 15.61 8.48 7.17
C GLU A 88 15.27 9.22 5.87
N TYR A 89 14.02 9.17 5.42
CA TYR A 89 13.55 9.91 4.24
C TYR A 89 13.78 11.42 4.35
N TYR A 90 13.52 12.00 5.53
CA TYR A 90 13.68 13.44 5.72
C TYR A 90 15.15 13.87 5.72
N PHE A 91 16.07 12.99 6.15
CA PHE A 91 17.50 13.30 6.24
C PHE A 91 18.32 12.82 5.04
N ASP A 92 17.76 12.01 4.16
CA ASP A 92 18.43 11.57 2.94
C ASP A 92 17.79 12.21 1.69
N SER A 93 18.36 13.32 1.23
CA SER A 93 17.97 13.93 -0.06
C SER A 93 18.31 13.06 -1.28
N ARG A 94 19.16 12.04 -1.10
CA ARG A 94 19.46 11.04 -2.13
C ARG A 94 18.44 9.90 -2.13
N ALA A 95 17.26 10.13 -1.54
CA ALA A 95 16.29 9.08 -1.34
C ALA A 95 15.95 8.37 -2.65
N SER A 96 16.39 7.13 -2.72
CA SER A 96 16.01 6.14 -3.71
C SER A 96 14.47 6.07 -3.84
N ILE A 97 13.74 6.41 -2.78
CA ILE A 97 12.27 6.49 -2.77
C ILE A 97 11.71 7.48 -3.81
N HIS A 98 12.34 8.65 -4.02
CA HIS A 98 11.85 9.61 -5.00
C HIS A 98 11.97 9.02 -6.40
N LYS A 99 13.11 8.42 -6.70
CA LYS A 99 13.42 7.84 -8.01
C LYS A 99 12.60 6.58 -8.31
N TYR A 100 12.46 5.67 -7.36
CA TYR A 100 11.87 4.34 -7.59
C TYR A 100 10.39 4.23 -7.21
N VAL A 101 9.87 5.13 -6.36
CA VAL A 101 8.48 5.04 -5.86
C VAL A 101 7.69 6.29 -6.20
N ILE A 102 8.12 7.47 -5.71
CA ILE A 102 7.32 8.70 -5.84
C ILE A 102 7.20 9.13 -7.30
N MET A 103 8.31 9.24 -8.04
CA MET A 103 8.30 9.71 -9.43
C MET A 103 7.53 8.78 -10.39
N PRO A 104 7.67 7.44 -10.33
CA PRO A 104 6.85 6.55 -11.15
C PRO A 104 5.35 6.68 -10.87
N ILE A 105 4.95 6.80 -9.60
CA ILE A 105 3.55 7.00 -9.22
C ILE A 105 3.04 8.36 -9.72
N LEU A 106 3.80 9.43 -9.47
CA LEU A 106 3.37 10.78 -9.84
C LEU A 106 3.20 10.92 -11.36
N ARG A 107 4.14 10.39 -12.15
CA ARG A 107 4.09 10.42 -13.61
C ARG A 107 2.99 9.55 -14.23
N THR A 108 2.48 8.57 -13.51
CA THR A 108 1.42 7.67 -14.02
C THR A 108 0.03 8.09 -13.59
N VAL A 109 -0.10 8.81 -12.47
CA VAL A 109 -1.38 9.17 -11.88
C VAL A 109 -1.77 10.63 -12.12
N VAL A 110 -0.79 11.55 -12.20
CA VAL A 110 -1.04 13.00 -12.16
C VAL A 110 -0.51 13.68 -13.42
N ASP A 111 -1.24 14.69 -13.89
CA ASP A 111 -0.81 15.55 -14.99
C ASP A 111 0.48 16.32 -14.63
N PRO A 112 1.37 16.66 -15.59
CA PRO A 112 2.63 17.33 -15.31
C PRO A 112 2.48 18.68 -14.58
N GLU A 113 1.45 19.47 -14.90
CA GLU A 113 1.25 20.78 -14.27
C GLU A 113 0.78 20.63 -12.81
N HIS A 114 -0.16 19.71 -12.58
CA HIS A 114 -0.61 19.38 -11.22
C HIS A 114 0.51 18.78 -10.38
N SER A 115 1.37 17.95 -10.99
CA SER A 115 2.55 17.37 -10.33
C SER A 115 3.54 18.44 -9.92
N HIS A 116 3.75 19.45 -10.78
CA HIS A 116 4.58 20.60 -10.48
C HIS A 116 4.00 21.44 -9.33
N ASN A 117 2.72 21.79 -9.40
CA ASN A 117 2.04 22.55 -8.34
C ASN A 117 2.08 21.81 -6.99
N LEU A 118 1.91 20.49 -7.00
CA LEU A 118 2.07 19.66 -5.82
C LEU A 118 3.51 19.71 -5.28
N ALA A 119 4.52 19.64 -6.15
CA ALA A 119 5.91 19.73 -5.73
C ALA A 119 6.23 21.07 -5.07
N VAL A 120 5.78 22.18 -5.66
CA VAL A 120 5.93 23.53 -5.08
C VAL A 120 5.18 23.64 -3.76
N TRP A 121 3.98 23.06 -3.65
CA TRP A 121 3.19 23.05 -2.41
C TRP A 121 3.89 22.24 -1.29
N VAL A 122 4.42 21.07 -1.59
CA VAL A 122 5.20 20.26 -0.62
C VAL A 122 6.46 21.01 -0.17
N ALA A 123 7.13 21.67 -1.10
CA ALA A 123 8.32 22.49 -0.86
C ALA A 123 7.99 23.71 0.01
N LYS A 124 6.88 24.42 -0.26
CA LYS A 124 6.36 25.51 0.58
C LYS A 124 6.18 25.11 2.05
N TRP A 125 5.71 23.88 2.30
CA TRP A 125 5.56 23.35 3.66
C TRP A 125 6.85 22.74 4.25
N ARG A 126 7.98 22.81 3.55
CA ARG A 126 9.28 22.22 3.92
C ARG A 126 9.19 20.73 4.25
N LEU A 127 8.29 20.03 3.56
CA LEU A 127 8.14 18.58 3.63
C LEU A 127 9.05 17.85 2.63
N THR A 128 9.94 18.60 1.97
CA THR A 128 11.01 18.06 1.15
C THR A 128 12.13 17.49 2.03
N PRO A 129 12.86 16.47 1.55
CA PRO A 129 14.09 16.03 2.19
C PRO A 129 15.08 17.19 2.35
N LYS A 130 15.97 17.07 3.33
CA LYS A 130 17.03 18.05 3.58
C LYS A 130 18.39 17.44 3.32
N ASP A 131 19.23 18.11 2.55
CA ASP A 131 20.62 17.74 2.40
C ASP A 131 21.40 18.28 3.60
N LYS A 132 21.90 17.36 4.42
CA LYS A 132 22.74 17.68 5.58
C LYS A 132 24.22 17.48 5.31
N ILE A 133 24.57 16.94 4.16
CA ILE A 133 25.96 16.65 3.83
C ILE A 133 26.62 18.00 3.48
N PRO A 134 27.70 18.40 4.18
CA PRO A 134 28.39 19.63 3.84
C PRO A 134 29.04 19.50 2.46
N ASP A 135 28.95 20.57 1.66
CA ASP A 135 29.63 20.66 0.38
C ASP A 135 31.15 20.58 0.53
N ASP A 136 31.83 19.95 -0.44
CA ASP A 136 33.29 19.95 -0.52
C ASP A 136 33.79 21.37 -0.85
N GLU A 137 34.80 21.86 -0.13
CA GLU A 137 35.39 23.18 -0.37
C GLU A 137 35.89 23.36 -1.81
N LYS A 138 36.28 22.27 -2.49
CA LYS A 138 36.70 22.29 -3.91
C LYS A 138 35.59 22.73 -4.86
N LEU A 139 34.33 22.57 -4.47
CA LEU A 139 33.17 23.00 -5.25
C LEU A 139 32.85 24.49 -5.05
N SER A 140 33.48 25.14 -4.09
CA SER A 140 33.17 26.53 -3.79
C SER A 140 33.63 27.47 -4.91
N VAL A 141 32.70 28.30 -5.38
CA VAL A 141 32.91 29.24 -6.48
C VAL A 141 32.53 30.66 -6.07
N LYS A 142 33.13 31.66 -6.73
CA LYS A 142 32.81 33.07 -6.54
C LYS A 142 32.06 33.62 -7.75
N VAL A 143 30.81 34.01 -7.57
CA VAL A 143 29.93 34.55 -8.61
C VAL A 143 29.39 35.90 -8.14
N PHE A 144 29.42 36.93 -8.98
CA PHE A 144 28.99 38.30 -8.62
C PHE A 144 29.57 38.83 -7.30
N ARG A 145 30.86 38.51 -7.05
CA ARG A 145 31.59 38.82 -5.80
C ARG A 145 31.08 38.10 -4.54
N LYS A 146 30.08 37.23 -4.63
CA LYS A 146 29.60 36.36 -3.54
C LYS A 146 30.23 34.97 -3.65
N LYS A 147 30.54 34.36 -2.51
CA LYS A 147 31.00 32.96 -2.43
C LYS A 147 29.77 32.06 -2.32
N ILE A 148 29.72 31.02 -3.14
CA ILE A 148 28.71 29.95 -3.09
C ILE A 148 29.42 28.66 -2.73
N THR A 149 28.79 27.78 -1.93
CA THR A 149 29.38 26.54 -1.45
C THR A 149 29.49 25.48 -2.54
N ASN A 150 28.51 25.42 -3.44
CA ASN A 150 28.51 24.55 -4.62
C ASN A 150 28.01 25.31 -5.87
N PRO A 151 28.39 24.89 -7.10
CA PRO A 151 28.03 25.60 -8.32
C PRO A 151 26.66 25.15 -8.90
N VAL A 152 25.93 24.27 -8.22
CA VAL A 152 24.66 23.71 -8.71
C VAL A 152 23.52 24.61 -8.25
N GLY A 153 22.67 25.04 -9.18
CA GLY A 153 21.52 25.86 -8.87
C GLY A 153 20.25 25.42 -9.58
N LEU A 154 19.12 25.93 -9.09
CA LEU A 154 17.81 25.73 -9.69
C LEU A 154 17.46 26.89 -10.60
N ALA A 155 17.12 26.58 -11.85
CA ALA A 155 16.77 27.57 -12.86
C ALA A 155 15.36 28.17 -12.63
N ALA A 156 15.12 29.34 -13.23
CA ALA A 156 13.80 29.96 -13.26
C ALA A 156 12.73 29.03 -13.87
N GLY A 157 11.48 29.33 -13.53
CA GLY A 157 10.31 28.59 -13.97
C GLY A 157 9.86 27.51 -13.00
N PHE A 158 10.71 27.10 -12.05
CA PHE A 158 10.32 26.17 -10.99
C PHE A 158 9.48 26.87 -9.91
N ASP A 159 10.00 27.91 -9.28
CA ASP A 159 9.28 28.70 -8.28
C ASP A 159 8.98 30.09 -8.86
N LYS A 160 7.82 30.21 -9.51
CA LYS A 160 7.42 31.47 -10.18
C LYS A 160 7.11 32.59 -9.17
N ASN A 161 6.60 32.22 -8.01
CA ASN A 161 6.07 33.14 -7.02
C ASN A 161 7.02 33.33 -5.81
N GLY A 162 8.11 32.57 -5.73
CA GLY A 162 9.04 32.61 -4.60
C GLY A 162 8.48 31.98 -3.32
N GLU A 163 7.59 31.00 -3.43
CA GLU A 163 6.88 30.39 -2.30
C GLU A 163 7.69 29.32 -1.55
N ALA A 164 8.74 28.77 -2.18
CA ALA A 164 9.45 27.59 -1.70
C ALA A 164 10.96 27.79 -1.52
N ILE A 165 11.46 29.03 -1.62
CA ILE A 165 12.90 29.39 -1.62
C ILE A 165 13.72 28.62 -0.58
N ASP A 166 13.33 28.68 0.69
CA ASP A 166 14.12 28.06 1.75
C ASP A 166 14.19 26.54 1.65
N SER A 167 13.09 25.90 1.24
CA SER A 167 13.06 24.45 1.06
C SER A 167 13.92 23.99 -0.12
N LEU A 168 14.08 24.86 -1.13
CA LEU A 168 14.95 24.61 -2.26
C LEU A 168 16.42 24.71 -1.84
N PHE A 169 16.78 25.65 -0.97
CA PHE A 169 18.10 25.66 -0.35
C PHE A 169 18.32 24.46 0.57
N ASP A 170 17.30 24.03 1.32
CA ASP A 170 17.37 22.82 2.14
C ASP A 170 17.68 21.55 1.32
N LEU A 171 17.33 21.52 0.02
CA LEU A 171 17.66 20.41 -0.89
C LEU A 171 19.15 20.39 -1.35
N GLY A 172 19.94 21.40 -0.99
CA GLY A 172 21.37 21.49 -1.29
C GLY A 172 21.75 22.36 -2.49
N PHE A 173 20.80 23.10 -3.09
CA PHE A 173 21.12 24.03 -4.18
C PHE A 173 21.97 25.21 -3.66
N GLY A 174 23.06 25.54 -4.36
CA GLY A 174 23.90 26.70 -4.04
C GLY A 174 23.26 28.04 -4.40
N TYR A 175 22.35 28.05 -5.39
CA TYR A 175 21.53 29.22 -5.74
C TYR A 175 20.20 28.80 -6.36
N VAL A 176 19.19 29.67 -6.27
CA VAL A 176 17.84 29.47 -6.79
C VAL A 176 17.42 30.72 -7.56
N GLU A 177 16.95 30.54 -8.78
CA GLU A 177 16.42 31.61 -9.62
C GLU A 177 14.88 31.59 -9.59
N ILE A 178 14.27 32.68 -9.13
CA ILE A 178 12.81 32.82 -8.99
C ILE A 178 12.24 33.45 -10.25
N GLY A 179 11.02 33.04 -10.63
CA GLY A 179 10.25 33.64 -11.71
C GLY A 179 9.96 32.66 -12.85
N SER A 180 9.69 33.13 -14.08
CA SER A 180 9.67 34.53 -14.51
C SER A 180 8.49 35.32 -13.92
N VAL A 181 8.76 36.51 -13.41
CA VAL A 181 7.74 37.42 -12.87
C VAL A 181 7.43 38.48 -13.93
N THR A 182 6.15 38.66 -14.26
CA THR A 182 5.65 39.77 -15.08
C THR A 182 5.17 40.92 -14.18
N PRO A 183 5.24 42.19 -14.63
CA PRO A 183 4.75 43.31 -13.83
C PRO A 183 3.27 43.18 -13.44
N GLU A 184 2.46 42.64 -14.34
CA GLU A 184 1.03 42.38 -14.13
C GLU A 184 0.76 40.86 -14.05
N PRO A 185 -0.19 40.41 -13.22
CA PRO A 185 -0.62 39.00 -13.17
C PRO A 185 -1.12 38.51 -14.55
N GLN A 186 -0.80 37.26 -14.90
CA GLN A 186 -1.18 36.60 -16.17
C GLN A 186 -2.04 35.36 -15.91
#